data_AF-A0A644T1U9-F1
#
_entry.id   AF-A0A644T1U9-F1
#
_cell.length_a   1.000
_cell.length_b   1.000
_cell.length_c   1.000
_cell.angle_alpha   90.00
_cell.angle_beta   90.00
_cell.angle_gamma   90.00
#
_symmetry.space_group_name_H-M   'P 1'
#
loop_
_entity.id
_entity.type
_entity.pdbx_description
1 polymer ?
#
loop_
_entity_poly.entity_id
_entity_poly.type
_entity_poly.pdbx_seq_one_letter_code
_entity_poly.pdbx_strand_id
1 'polypeptide(L)'
;MTDNSNDSRAPRDAREARGQRAPRGPRNGHETGDARARKPLREVVCEIDRDILRLLLRRNNILVRMRGDKPRLDSTEEKTIRESWEAAVSHISRDARLSGHFFSLMQEVEFQPRPASARADGADEGGEPGGAAAKEPPRTAFNLAPPAKHVRLHMPAPLACRATRAWLMLAAATGQPLHIAPCLMNDPIVDCVKMLNQAGASLTREDEGVSARPAAPLGASDKVIHTGDSAWNFFMLLGHYLGRPSRAKFTGDASLKLADFSSVRHFLPTLGARLVHVVPKSDGLPARLECSGILPDSVKLPADVPAELAEGILLAAPGYERAITLDLGSHPEHRLIVARILPILRAAGADAQVEGAKVRVNPGPLSLPALPQAGMEPELALFLLALPLALGGEALLDGQWPALPAAEAGWDLLQQLGLDLRYEAGKNGGEVCARAAAPLKQYAKGDLPAGFPAAWAPLPVALAACAALRGDKAALPALPSGTDRTTVESFLSAVGLDLDENGRLCKKEQSGPRTGWNAPDPVWAMALALAACASPHQKLGNPGIMTGLYPPFWALYNTLPEPAVRRSAAPEAPAAAPRRRIITGAVAVPPELKDEDDY
;
A
#
# COMPACT_ATOMS: atom_id res chain seq x y z
N MET A 1 56.40 -60.91 -1.07
CA MET A 1 57.04 -61.14 -2.38
C MET A 1 56.78 -59.89 -3.22
N THR A 2 57.76 -59.17 -3.80
CA THR A 2 59.24 -59.24 -3.69
C THR A 2 59.82 -58.01 -4.43
N ASP A 3 60.84 -57.27 -3.97
CA ASP A 3 61.44 -57.23 -2.61
C ASP A 3 62.28 -55.94 -2.36
N ASN A 4 63.27 -56.03 -1.46
CA ASN A 4 64.17 -55.01 -0.88
C ASN A 4 65.23 -54.30 -1.77
N SER A 5 65.90 -53.33 -1.11
CA SER A 5 67.28 -52.79 -1.30
C SER A 5 67.47 -51.49 -2.12
N ASN A 6 68.12 -50.43 -1.60
CA ASN A 6 69.54 -50.23 -1.21
C ASN A 6 70.49 -50.22 -2.43
N ASP A 7 71.54 -49.41 -2.58
CA ASP A 7 72.13 -48.20 -1.95
C ASP A 7 73.46 -47.98 -2.71
N SER A 8 73.94 -46.75 -2.91
CA SER A 8 75.28 -46.46 -3.46
C SER A 8 75.68 -44.99 -3.26
N ARG A 9 76.93 -44.74 -2.84
CA ARG A 9 77.40 -43.44 -2.32
C ARG A 9 78.66 -42.91 -3.00
N ALA A 10 78.64 -41.60 -3.30
CA ALA A 10 79.82 -40.69 -3.22
C ALA A 10 80.95 -40.96 -4.27
N PRO A 11 82.09 -40.21 -4.33
CA PRO A 11 82.55 -39.15 -3.41
C PRO A 11 83.27 -37.89 -3.97
N ARG A 12 83.46 -36.90 -3.07
CA ARG A 12 84.56 -35.89 -3.00
C ARG A 12 84.60 -34.77 -4.07
N ASP A 13 85.23 -33.61 -3.81
CA ASP A 13 86.08 -33.18 -2.67
C ASP A 13 85.98 -31.67 -2.31
N ALA A 14 86.59 -31.28 -1.17
CA ALA A 14 87.25 -30.01 -0.79
C ALA A 14 86.98 -28.68 -1.57
N ARG A 15 86.89 -27.45 -0.99
CA ARG A 15 87.29 -26.83 0.31
C ARG A 15 86.86 -25.31 0.29
N GLU A 16 87.14 -24.33 1.18
CA GLU A 16 87.80 -24.19 2.50
C GLU A 16 87.25 -22.96 3.33
N ALA A 17 87.93 -22.63 4.45
CA ALA A 17 88.21 -21.35 5.14
C ALA A 17 87.47 -20.01 4.83
N ARG A 18 87.29 -19.07 5.77
CA ARG A 18 87.51 -18.99 7.25
C ARG A 18 86.81 -17.72 7.82
N GLY A 19 86.32 -17.75 9.06
CA GLY A 19 85.89 -16.53 9.79
C GLY A 19 85.23 -16.81 11.16
N GLN A 20 85.61 -16.06 12.21
CA GLN A 20 85.04 -16.08 13.57
C GLN A 20 84.66 -14.63 13.97
N ARG A 21 83.86 -14.28 15.01
CA ARG A 21 83.57 -14.91 16.32
C ARG A 21 82.20 -14.38 16.90
N ALA A 22 81.79 -14.85 18.08
CA ALA A 22 80.48 -14.58 18.75
C ALA A 22 80.52 -13.33 19.71
N PRO A 23 79.49 -12.93 20.53
CA PRO A 23 78.29 -13.65 21.02
C PRO A 23 76.95 -12.84 21.12
N ARG A 24 76.02 -13.29 21.99
CA ARG A 24 74.57 -12.96 22.11
C ARG A 24 74.22 -11.60 22.74
N GLY A 25 73.01 -11.10 22.40
CA GLY A 25 72.19 -10.15 23.19
C GLY A 25 70.69 -10.27 22.79
N PRO A 26 69.72 -10.02 23.69
CA PRO A 26 68.30 -10.26 23.41
C PRO A 26 67.64 -9.12 22.62
N ARG A 27 66.59 -9.45 21.85
CA ARG A 27 65.71 -8.46 21.20
C ARG A 27 64.27 -8.80 21.54
N ASN A 28 63.56 -7.86 22.18
CA ASN A 28 62.23 -8.10 22.73
C ASN A 28 61.23 -8.47 21.64
N GLY A 29 60.69 -9.69 21.71
CA GLY A 29 59.45 -10.03 21.00
C GLY A 29 58.29 -9.39 21.72
N HIS A 30 57.59 -8.45 21.08
CA HIS A 30 56.34 -7.92 21.62
C HIS A 30 55.26 -8.99 21.45
N GLU A 31 54.84 -9.61 22.56
CA GLU A 31 53.62 -10.42 22.57
C GLU A 31 52.41 -9.50 22.44
N THR A 32 51.91 -9.35 21.21
CA THR A 32 50.58 -8.81 20.93
C THR A 32 49.72 -9.90 20.31
N GLY A 33 49.46 -10.94 21.10
CA GLY A 33 48.49 -12.00 20.81
C GLY A 33 47.03 -11.50 20.90
N ASP A 34 46.69 -10.38 20.23
CA ASP A 34 45.30 -9.91 20.06
C ASP A 34 44.60 -10.82 19.03
N ALA A 35 44.38 -12.07 19.44
CA ALA A 35 43.61 -13.06 18.71
C ALA A 35 42.12 -12.71 18.76
N ARG A 36 41.76 -11.57 18.16
CA ARG A 36 40.36 -11.13 17.99
C ARG A 36 39.54 -12.28 17.44
N ALA A 37 38.64 -12.81 18.28
CA ALA A 37 37.76 -13.89 17.91
C ALA A 37 37.04 -13.53 16.61
N ARG A 38 37.15 -14.37 15.58
CA ARG A 38 36.52 -14.12 14.29
C ARG A 38 35.02 -13.97 14.52
N LYS A 39 34.46 -12.82 14.12
CA LYS A 39 33.02 -12.54 14.25
C LYS A 39 32.23 -13.71 13.65
N PRO A 40 31.21 -14.24 14.34
CA PRO A 40 30.26 -15.20 13.77
C PRO A 40 29.73 -14.72 12.42
N LEU A 41 29.63 -15.60 11.42
CA LEU A 41 29.29 -15.20 10.05
C LEU A 41 27.97 -14.42 9.94
N ARG A 42 26.99 -14.72 10.80
CA ARG A 42 25.75 -13.95 10.95
C ARG A 42 25.98 -12.45 11.20
N GLU A 43 26.98 -12.08 11.99
CA GLU A 43 27.30 -10.69 12.34
C GLU A 43 28.03 -9.99 11.20
N VAL A 44 28.81 -10.73 10.41
CA VAL A 44 29.42 -10.23 9.17
C VAL A 44 28.34 -9.95 8.12
N VAL A 45 27.35 -10.86 7.97
CA VAL A 45 26.17 -10.61 7.10
C VAL A 45 25.40 -9.39 7.58
N CYS A 46 25.06 -9.29 8.87
CA CYS A 46 24.39 -8.12 9.43
C CYS A 46 25.24 -6.82 9.38
N GLU A 47 26.54 -6.88 9.12
CA GLU A 47 27.36 -5.70 8.82
C GLU A 47 27.25 -5.33 7.33
N ILE A 48 27.32 -6.31 6.42
CA ILE A 48 27.06 -6.14 4.99
C ILE A 48 25.66 -5.56 4.73
N ASP A 49 24.62 -6.04 5.43
CA ASP A 49 23.24 -5.54 5.30
C ASP A 49 23.14 -4.04 5.63
N ARG A 50 23.89 -3.59 6.65
CA ARG A 50 23.96 -2.16 7.04
C ARG A 50 24.68 -1.33 5.99
N ASP A 51 25.71 -1.88 5.35
CA ASP A 51 26.42 -1.21 4.25
C ASP A 51 25.60 -1.17 2.97
N ILE A 52 24.83 -2.21 2.65
CA ILE A 52 23.82 -2.19 1.58
C ILE A 52 22.80 -1.07 1.84
N LEU A 53 22.23 -0.98 3.06
CA LEU A 53 21.28 0.09 3.41
C LEU A 53 21.89 1.50 3.31
N ARG A 54 23.17 1.68 3.67
CA ARG A 54 23.92 2.93 3.48
C ARG A 54 24.09 3.28 1.99
N LEU A 55 24.44 2.30 1.16
CA LEU A 55 24.61 2.49 -0.29
C LEU A 55 23.26 2.81 -0.98
N LEU A 56 22.17 2.16 -0.57
CA LEU A 56 20.82 2.46 -1.05
C LEU A 56 20.39 3.89 -0.68
N LEU A 57 20.63 4.33 0.55
CA LEU A 57 20.37 5.72 0.96
C LEU A 57 21.25 6.72 0.19
N ARG A 58 22.53 6.40 -0.05
CA ARG A 58 23.43 7.21 -0.90
C ARG A 58 22.91 7.30 -2.34
N ARG A 59 22.43 6.20 -2.93
CA ARG A 59 21.80 6.16 -4.26
C ARG A 59 20.58 7.08 -4.30
N ASN A 60 19.63 6.92 -3.36
CA ASN A 60 18.45 7.77 -3.27
C ASN A 60 18.81 9.27 -3.19
N ASN A 61 19.75 9.64 -2.33
CA ASN A 61 20.14 11.03 -2.14
C ASN A 61 20.90 11.64 -3.34
N ILE A 62 21.39 10.82 -4.28
CA ILE A 62 21.89 11.26 -5.59
C ILE A 62 20.70 11.47 -6.55
N LEU A 63 19.78 10.52 -6.63
CA LEU A 63 18.62 10.57 -7.54
C LEU A 63 17.67 11.72 -7.21
N VAL A 64 17.45 12.02 -5.92
CA VAL A 64 16.68 13.20 -5.47
C VAL A 64 17.33 14.49 -5.97
N ARG A 65 18.67 14.59 -5.97
CA ARG A 65 19.39 15.77 -6.48
C ARG A 65 19.39 15.86 -8.01
N MET A 66 19.42 14.74 -8.73
CA MET A 66 19.26 14.72 -10.20
C MET A 66 17.85 15.16 -10.62
N ARG A 67 16.82 14.67 -9.90
CA ARG A 67 15.41 15.00 -10.12
C ARG A 67 15.08 16.45 -9.77
N GLY A 68 15.64 16.97 -8.68
CA GLY A 68 15.27 18.28 -8.12
C GLY A 68 13.77 18.36 -7.83
N ASP A 69 13.18 19.51 -8.14
CA ASP A 69 11.75 19.79 -7.94
C ASP A 69 10.81 19.02 -8.90
N LYS A 70 11.34 18.37 -9.94
CA LYS A 70 10.53 17.59 -10.89
C LYS A 70 9.85 16.41 -10.18
N PRO A 71 8.64 15.97 -10.59
CA PRO A 71 7.96 14.85 -9.92
C PRO A 71 8.64 13.49 -10.15
N ARG A 72 9.36 13.30 -11.26
CA ARG A 72 10.14 12.09 -11.62
C ARG A 72 11.45 12.50 -12.32
N LEU A 73 12.41 11.58 -12.45
CA LEU A 73 13.63 11.76 -13.25
C LEU A 73 13.28 11.95 -14.74
N ASP A 74 14.24 12.38 -15.57
CA ASP A 74 14.02 12.31 -17.02
C ASP A 74 14.01 10.85 -17.49
N SER A 75 13.14 10.55 -18.47
CA SER A 75 13.00 9.19 -19.01
C SER A 75 14.27 8.65 -19.68
N THR A 76 15.16 9.53 -20.15
CA THR A 76 16.47 9.20 -20.73
C THR A 76 17.48 8.88 -19.63
N GLU A 77 17.49 9.65 -18.55
CA GLU A 77 18.33 9.41 -17.37
C GLU A 77 17.97 8.08 -16.71
N GLU A 78 16.67 7.86 -16.43
CA GLU A 78 16.16 6.63 -15.83
C GLU A 78 16.48 5.40 -16.70
N LYS A 79 16.28 5.51 -18.03
CA LYS A 79 16.67 4.47 -18.99
C LYS A 79 18.17 4.16 -18.91
N THR A 80 19.03 5.19 -18.90
CA THR A 80 20.49 5.03 -18.88
C THR A 80 20.97 4.39 -17.58
N ILE A 81 20.40 4.79 -16.44
CA ILE A 81 20.68 4.22 -15.12
C ILE A 81 20.25 2.74 -15.07
N ARG A 82 19.09 2.40 -15.66
CA ARG A 82 18.61 1.02 -15.74
C ARG A 82 19.46 0.15 -16.67
N GLU A 83 19.83 0.64 -17.85
CA GLU A 83 20.65 -0.13 -18.81
C GLU A 83 22.08 -0.36 -18.28
N SER A 84 22.64 0.60 -17.55
CA SER A 84 23.90 0.44 -16.80
C SER A 84 23.78 -0.62 -15.70
N TRP A 85 22.67 -0.63 -14.94
CA TRP A 85 22.40 -1.66 -13.93
C TRP A 85 22.21 -3.05 -14.54
N GLU A 86 21.41 -3.19 -15.59
CA GLU A 86 21.18 -4.47 -16.28
C GLU A 86 22.48 -5.05 -16.86
N ALA A 87 23.35 -4.21 -17.43
CA ALA A 87 24.68 -4.61 -17.86
C ALA A 87 25.55 -5.09 -16.68
N ALA A 88 25.63 -4.33 -15.60
CA ALA A 88 26.41 -4.71 -14.41
C ALA A 88 25.92 -6.03 -13.77
N VAL A 89 24.60 -6.22 -13.65
CA VAL A 89 24.02 -7.47 -13.15
C VAL A 89 24.34 -8.65 -14.05
N SER A 90 24.37 -8.48 -15.37
CA SER A 90 24.61 -9.59 -16.33
C SER A 90 25.95 -10.32 -16.14
N HIS A 91 26.94 -9.67 -15.53
CA HIS A 91 28.23 -10.26 -15.18
C HIS A 91 28.21 -11.10 -13.90
N ILE A 92 27.17 -10.95 -13.06
CA ILE A 92 27.10 -11.52 -11.70
C ILE A 92 25.93 -12.51 -11.58
N SER A 93 24.81 -12.26 -12.26
CA SER A 93 23.61 -13.10 -12.21
C SER A 93 22.82 -13.05 -13.53
N ARG A 94 22.01 -14.08 -13.76
CA ARG A 94 21.00 -14.13 -14.84
C ARG A 94 19.56 -14.09 -14.31
N ASP A 95 19.38 -13.90 -13.01
CA ASP A 95 18.05 -13.81 -12.39
C ASP A 95 17.37 -12.46 -12.72
N ALA A 96 16.19 -12.54 -13.34
CA ALA A 96 15.36 -11.39 -13.66
C ALA A 96 14.92 -10.59 -12.41
N ARG A 97 14.85 -11.25 -11.24
CA ARG A 97 14.57 -10.60 -9.95
C ARG A 97 15.64 -9.59 -9.59
N LEU A 98 16.92 -9.88 -9.86
CA LEU A 98 18.02 -8.95 -9.57
C LEU A 98 18.18 -7.90 -10.68
N SER A 99 18.01 -8.26 -11.95
CA SER A 99 18.16 -7.29 -13.05
C SER A 99 17.01 -6.30 -13.12
N GLY A 100 15.77 -6.75 -12.95
CA GLY A 100 14.54 -5.94 -13.08
C GLY A 100 13.90 -5.58 -11.75
N HIS A 101 13.41 -6.57 -11.00
CA HIS A 101 12.52 -6.30 -9.85
C HIS A 101 13.25 -5.53 -8.73
N PHE A 102 14.50 -5.90 -8.43
CA PHE A 102 15.32 -5.19 -7.44
C PHE A 102 15.70 -3.78 -7.91
N PHE A 103 15.88 -3.55 -9.21
CA PHE A 103 16.06 -2.19 -9.74
C PHE A 103 14.83 -1.32 -9.47
N SER A 104 13.64 -1.82 -9.81
CA SER A 104 12.37 -1.13 -9.52
C SER A 104 12.21 -0.87 -8.02
N LEU A 105 12.42 -1.88 -7.16
CA LEU A 105 12.37 -1.71 -5.70
C LEU A 105 13.34 -0.62 -5.21
N MET A 106 14.60 -0.63 -5.64
CA MET A 106 15.57 0.42 -5.31
C MET A 106 15.20 1.82 -5.81
N GLN A 107 14.28 1.93 -6.76
CA GLN A 107 13.84 3.18 -7.38
C GLN A 107 12.55 3.74 -6.73
N GLU A 108 11.70 2.87 -6.19
CA GLU A 108 10.42 3.22 -5.56
C GLU A 108 10.48 3.29 -4.02
N VAL A 109 11.46 2.66 -3.36
CA VAL A 109 11.54 2.67 -1.88
C VAL A 109 11.73 4.08 -1.33
N GLU A 110 10.75 4.54 -0.55
CA GLU A 110 10.83 5.81 0.17
C GLU A 110 11.79 5.75 1.35
N PHE A 111 12.74 6.68 1.40
CA PHE A 111 13.64 6.86 2.53
C PHE A 111 13.14 8.03 3.40
N GLN A 112 12.77 7.73 4.65
CA GLN A 112 12.38 8.77 5.61
C GLN A 112 13.46 9.84 5.74
N PRO A 113 13.09 11.13 5.83
CA PRO A 113 14.05 12.23 5.92
C PRO A 113 14.94 12.11 7.16
N ARG A 114 16.15 12.67 7.08
CA ARG A 114 17.04 12.81 8.24
C ARG A 114 16.33 13.53 9.39
N PRO A 115 16.49 13.09 10.65
CA PRO A 115 16.01 13.80 11.83
C PRO A 115 16.49 15.27 11.83
N ALA A 116 15.66 16.19 12.33
CA ALA A 116 15.95 17.62 12.27
C ALA A 116 17.27 18.01 12.97
N SER A 117 17.66 17.29 14.02
CA SER A 117 18.98 17.45 14.66
C SER A 117 20.14 17.22 13.68
N ALA A 118 20.10 16.13 12.92
CA ALA A 118 21.11 15.79 11.91
C ALA A 118 21.05 16.66 10.64
N ARG A 119 20.15 17.66 10.58
CA ARG A 119 20.15 18.74 9.58
C ARG A 119 20.74 20.05 10.11
N ALA A 120 20.85 20.22 11.44
CA ALA A 120 21.45 21.40 12.04
C ALA A 120 23.00 21.35 11.98
N ASP A 121 23.58 20.16 11.99
CA ASP A 121 25.04 19.92 12.07
C ASP A 121 25.81 20.18 10.75
N GLY A 122 25.26 20.95 9.80
CA GLY A 122 25.95 21.47 8.61
C GLY A 122 26.45 20.47 7.56
N ALA A 123 26.21 19.17 7.74
CA ALA A 123 26.82 18.08 6.96
C ALA A 123 26.26 17.85 5.53
N ASP A 124 25.89 18.93 4.81
CA ASP A 124 25.52 18.90 3.38
C ASP A 124 26.66 19.37 2.46
N GLU A 125 27.73 19.98 2.99
CA GLU A 125 28.89 20.41 2.18
C GLU A 125 29.96 19.32 2.01
N GLY A 126 29.96 18.67 0.84
CA GLY A 126 31.15 18.12 0.16
C GLY A 126 31.83 16.87 0.73
N GLY A 127 31.68 16.54 2.01
CA GLY A 127 32.43 15.47 2.66
C GLY A 127 32.10 14.05 2.16
N GLU A 128 33.12 13.25 1.84
CA GLU A 128 32.98 11.79 1.86
C GLU A 128 32.69 11.29 3.28
N PRO A 129 31.94 10.18 3.47
CA PRO A 129 31.68 9.59 4.79
C PRO A 129 32.90 8.83 5.34
N GLY A 130 34.03 9.53 5.45
CA GLY A 130 35.30 9.00 5.93
C GLY A 130 35.42 9.04 7.45
N GLY A 131 35.28 7.88 8.10
CA GLY A 131 35.72 7.66 9.48
C GLY A 131 34.62 7.46 10.53
N ALA A 132 34.84 6.48 11.41
CA ALA A 132 34.30 6.39 12.77
C ALA A 132 32.78 6.59 12.99
N ALA A 133 31.96 5.80 12.30
CA ALA A 133 30.74 5.19 12.88
C ALA A 133 29.79 6.09 13.71
N ALA A 134 29.57 7.34 13.30
CA ALA A 134 28.51 8.19 13.85
C ALA A 134 27.15 7.49 13.67
N LYS A 135 26.53 7.07 14.78
CA LYS A 135 25.16 6.54 14.76
C LYS A 135 24.22 7.71 14.48
N GLU A 136 23.68 7.81 13.26
CA GLU A 136 22.56 8.71 12.99
C GLU A 136 21.47 8.45 14.05
N PRO A 137 20.90 9.50 14.70
CA PRO A 137 19.98 9.32 15.81
C PRO A 137 18.72 8.55 15.35
N PRO A 138 18.18 7.65 16.19
CA PRO A 138 17.07 6.80 15.81
C PRO A 138 15.86 7.63 15.40
N ARG A 139 15.31 7.35 14.21
CA ARG A 139 14.15 8.07 13.66
C ARG A 139 12.94 7.93 14.59
N THR A 140 12.19 9.02 14.75
CA THR A 140 11.08 9.11 15.72
C THR A 140 9.87 8.29 15.28
N ALA A 141 9.67 7.12 15.88
CA ALA A 141 8.47 6.30 15.68
C ALA A 141 7.25 6.92 16.39
N PHE A 142 6.09 6.83 15.74
CA PHE A 142 4.80 7.28 16.24
C PHE A 142 4.36 6.40 17.42
N ASN A 143 3.95 7.03 18.54
CA ASN A 143 3.67 6.35 19.79
C ASN A 143 2.17 6.09 19.98
N LEU A 144 1.78 4.81 19.91
CA LEU A 144 0.41 4.38 20.15
C LEU A 144 0.21 4.11 21.64
N ALA A 145 -0.45 5.03 22.34
CA ALA A 145 -0.81 4.89 23.75
C ALA A 145 -2.22 5.47 24.02
N PRO A 146 -3.29 4.73 23.62
CA PRO A 146 -4.66 5.15 23.88
C PRO A 146 -4.96 5.05 25.39
N PRO A 147 -5.88 5.85 25.93
CA PRO A 147 -6.23 5.77 27.33
C PRO A 147 -6.97 4.47 27.65
N ALA A 148 -6.60 3.82 28.76
CA ALA A 148 -7.27 2.63 29.28
C ALA A 148 -8.63 2.99 29.93
N LYS A 149 -9.61 3.33 29.09
CA LYS A 149 -10.99 3.66 29.46
C LYS A 149 -11.94 2.97 28.46
N HIS A 150 -13.16 2.66 28.91
CA HIS A 150 -14.21 2.17 28.02
C HIS A 150 -14.43 3.13 26.86
N VAL A 151 -14.46 2.61 25.62
CA VAL A 151 -14.73 3.39 24.41
C VAL A 151 -16.20 3.82 24.35
N ARG A 152 -16.41 5.00 23.77
CA ARG A 152 -17.72 5.57 23.41
C ARG A 152 -17.58 6.21 22.05
N LEU A 153 -17.44 5.38 21.03
CA LEU A 153 -17.36 5.86 19.65
C LEU A 153 -18.77 6.09 19.13
N HIS A 154 -19.04 7.28 18.61
CA HIS A 154 -20.25 7.62 17.86
C HIS A 154 -19.80 8.49 16.70
N MET A 155 -19.98 8.03 15.47
CA MET A 155 -19.60 8.77 14.26
C MET A 155 -20.38 8.31 13.02
N PRO A 156 -20.47 9.16 11.99
CA PRO A 156 -20.83 8.70 10.65
C PRO A 156 -19.84 7.64 10.17
N ALA A 157 -20.36 6.51 9.71
CA ALA A 157 -19.56 5.41 9.20
C ALA A 157 -18.83 5.84 7.91
N PRO A 158 -17.50 5.63 7.78
CA PRO A 158 -16.79 6.03 6.56
C PRO A 158 -17.30 5.24 5.34
N LEU A 159 -17.68 5.93 4.26
CA LEU A 159 -18.33 5.32 3.09
C LEU A 159 -17.37 4.49 2.23
N ALA A 160 -17.87 3.38 1.66
CA ALA A 160 -17.06 2.42 0.91
C ALA A 160 -16.26 3.04 -0.26
N CYS A 161 -14.94 2.93 -0.18
CA CYS A 161 -13.95 3.39 -1.16
C CYS A 161 -14.16 2.77 -2.54
N ARG A 162 -14.61 1.50 -2.59
CA ARG A 162 -14.93 0.83 -3.85
C ARG A 162 -16.20 1.43 -4.49
N ALA A 163 -17.30 1.55 -3.73
CA ALA A 163 -18.55 2.10 -4.24
C ALA A 163 -18.39 3.56 -4.75
N THR A 164 -17.72 4.41 -3.97
CA THR A 164 -17.43 5.81 -4.32
C THR A 164 -16.75 5.95 -5.69
N ARG A 165 -15.71 5.16 -5.97
CA ARG A 165 -14.99 5.23 -7.25
C ARG A 165 -15.78 4.64 -8.42
N ALA A 166 -16.61 3.61 -8.19
CA ALA A 166 -17.52 3.12 -9.22
C ALA A 166 -18.53 4.20 -9.63
N TRP A 167 -19.09 4.93 -8.65
CA TRP A 167 -19.97 6.07 -8.92
C TRP A 167 -19.27 7.20 -9.69
N LEU A 168 -18.03 7.56 -9.32
CA LEU A 168 -17.23 8.54 -10.08
C LEU A 168 -16.91 8.08 -11.51
N MET A 169 -16.64 6.78 -11.69
CA MET A 169 -16.41 6.19 -13.01
C MET A 169 -17.67 6.25 -13.88
N LEU A 170 -18.86 5.97 -13.33
CA LEU A 170 -20.12 6.12 -14.07
C LEU A 170 -20.43 7.59 -14.42
N ALA A 171 -20.18 8.53 -13.52
CA ALA A 171 -20.32 9.96 -13.80
C ALA A 171 -19.39 10.41 -14.94
N ALA A 172 -18.12 9.97 -14.91
CA ALA A 172 -17.17 10.23 -15.99
C ALA A 172 -17.58 9.55 -17.32
N ALA A 173 -17.96 8.29 -17.29
CA ALA A 173 -18.36 7.52 -18.48
C ALA A 173 -19.64 8.04 -19.15
N THR A 174 -20.52 8.73 -18.40
CA THR A 174 -21.80 9.28 -18.90
C THR A 174 -21.79 10.79 -19.09
N GLY A 175 -20.79 11.51 -18.55
CA GLY A 175 -20.76 12.98 -18.51
C GLY A 175 -21.79 13.61 -17.56
N GLN A 176 -22.46 12.82 -16.71
CA GLN A 176 -23.54 13.28 -15.83
C GLN A 176 -23.01 13.97 -14.55
N PRO A 177 -23.74 14.96 -14.01
CA PRO A 177 -23.42 15.54 -12.71
C PRO A 177 -23.56 14.51 -11.59
N LEU A 178 -22.71 14.65 -10.57
CA LEU A 178 -22.75 13.83 -9.36
C LEU A 178 -22.10 14.60 -8.20
N HIS A 179 -22.50 14.35 -6.97
CA HIS A 179 -21.79 14.80 -5.78
C HIS A 179 -21.76 13.68 -4.74
N ILE A 180 -20.58 13.41 -4.19
CA ILE A 180 -20.37 12.37 -3.16
C ILE A 180 -19.69 13.02 -1.95
N ALA A 181 -20.45 13.18 -0.87
CA ALA A 181 -19.98 13.61 0.44
C ALA A 181 -20.85 12.96 1.54
N PRO A 182 -20.29 12.63 2.73
CA PRO A 182 -18.87 12.68 3.07
C PRO A 182 -18.06 11.60 2.33
N CYS A 183 -16.80 11.87 2.03
CA CYS A 183 -15.92 10.97 1.28
C CYS A 183 -14.67 10.59 2.09
N LEU A 184 -14.22 9.33 1.98
CA LEU A 184 -12.97 8.87 2.60
C LEU A 184 -11.72 9.68 2.19
N MET A 185 -11.73 10.25 0.97
CA MET A 185 -10.64 11.00 0.33
C MET A 185 -9.25 10.34 0.50
N ASN A 186 -9.22 9.01 0.50
CA ASN A 186 -8.00 8.21 0.58
C ASN A 186 -7.26 8.16 -0.77
N ASP A 187 -6.00 7.72 -0.76
CA ASP A 187 -5.14 7.76 -1.95
C ASP A 187 -5.77 7.08 -3.18
N PRO A 188 -6.43 5.91 -3.09
CA PRO A 188 -7.12 5.29 -4.23
C PRO A 188 -8.21 6.17 -4.85
N ILE A 189 -8.96 6.95 -4.05
CA ILE A 189 -9.97 7.91 -4.53
C ILE A 189 -9.29 9.14 -5.15
N VAL A 190 -8.27 9.68 -4.49
CA VAL A 190 -7.49 10.82 -5.00
C VAL A 190 -6.88 10.50 -6.37
N ASP A 191 -6.33 9.28 -6.53
CA ASP A 191 -5.78 8.81 -7.80
C ASP A 191 -6.87 8.49 -8.84
N CYS A 192 -8.02 7.97 -8.43
CA CYS A 192 -9.17 7.79 -9.32
C CYS A 192 -9.60 9.14 -9.93
N VAL A 193 -9.67 10.21 -9.13
CA VAL A 193 -9.99 11.56 -9.61
C VAL A 193 -8.91 12.10 -10.57
N LYS A 194 -7.61 11.96 -10.23
CA LYS A 194 -6.50 12.34 -11.15
C LYS A 194 -6.62 11.60 -12.49
N MET A 195 -6.82 10.28 -12.44
CA MET A 195 -6.87 9.37 -13.58
C MET A 195 -8.05 9.68 -14.50
N LEU A 196 -9.26 9.85 -13.94
CA LEU A 196 -10.46 10.14 -14.73
C LEU A 196 -10.37 11.53 -15.38
N ASN A 197 -9.79 12.53 -14.70
CA ASN A 197 -9.54 13.84 -15.31
C ASN A 197 -8.48 13.77 -16.44
N GLN A 198 -7.45 12.92 -16.33
CA GLN A 198 -6.53 12.65 -17.45
C GLN A 198 -7.24 11.97 -18.63
N ALA A 199 -8.15 11.03 -18.35
CA ALA A 199 -8.98 10.39 -19.38
C ALA A 199 -9.90 11.41 -20.08
N GLY A 200 -10.42 12.40 -19.36
CA GLY A 200 -11.18 13.54 -19.91
C GLY A 200 -12.38 14.01 -19.07
N ALA A 201 -12.55 13.47 -17.85
CA ALA A 201 -13.66 13.83 -16.96
C ALA A 201 -13.52 15.25 -16.38
N SER A 202 -14.61 15.76 -15.80
CA SER A 202 -14.66 17.06 -15.10
C SER A 202 -14.96 16.86 -13.61
N LEU A 203 -14.07 16.14 -12.91
CA LEU A 203 -14.18 15.89 -11.47
C LEU A 203 -13.41 16.93 -10.66
N THR A 204 -14.03 17.44 -9.59
CA THR A 204 -13.44 18.39 -8.63
C THR A 204 -13.39 17.74 -7.25
N ARG A 205 -12.26 17.88 -6.53
CA ARG A 205 -12.20 17.52 -5.10
C ARG A 205 -12.67 18.71 -4.28
N GLU A 206 -13.50 18.44 -3.30
CA GLU A 206 -14.11 19.39 -2.35
C GLU A 206 -13.73 18.95 -0.92
N ASP A 207 -13.87 19.83 0.07
CA ASP A 207 -13.28 19.61 1.41
C ASP A 207 -13.78 18.31 2.09
N GLU A 208 -15.04 17.95 1.87
CA GLU A 208 -15.69 16.74 2.40
C GLU A 208 -16.01 15.70 1.31
N GLY A 209 -15.63 15.92 0.04
CA GLY A 209 -16.26 15.21 -1.08
C GLY A 209 -15.62 15.31 -2.46
N VAL A 210 -16.31 14.74 -3.45
CA VAL A 210 -15.98 14.86 -4.88
C VAL A 210 -17.24 15.22 -5.66
N SER A 211 -17.16 16.22 -6.53
CA SER A 211 -18.20 16.56 -7.49
C SER A 211 -17.79 16.26 -8.93
N ALA A 212 -18.73 15.72 -9.71
CA ALA A 212 -18.66 15.65 -11.16
C ALA A 212 -19.54 16.76 -11.74
N ARG A 213 -18.99 17.54 -12.67
CA ARG A 213 -19.75 18.56 -13.41
C ARG A 213 -20.30 17.95 -14.71
N PRO A 214 -21.45 18.44 -15.24
CA PRO A 214 -21.92 18.06 -16.57
C PRO A 214 -20.82 18.28 -17.62
N ALA A 215 -20.52 17.26 -18.39
CA ALA A 215 -19.41 17.25 -19.33
C ALA A 215 -19.72 16.35 -20.55
N ALA A 216 -18.80 16.28 -21.50
CA ALA A 216 -18.83 15.22 -22.51
C ALA A 216 -18.54 13.86 -21.83
N PRO A 217 -19.24 12.77 -22.22
CA PRO A 217 -18.89 11.41 -21.83
C PRO A 217 -17.42 11.08 -22.14
N LEU A 218 -16.77 10.27 -21.29
CA LEU A 218 -15.40 9.82 -21.55
C LEU A 218 -15.26 9.12 -22.91
N GLY A 219 -14.41 9.67 -23.79
CA GLY A 219 -13.92 8.97 -24.97
C GLY A 219 -12.92 7.86 -24.64
N ALA A 220 -12.41 7.19 -25.67
CA ALA A 220 -11.31 6.21 -25.59
C ALA A 220 -10.13 6.62 -26.49
N SER A 221 -9.76 7.91 -26.43
CA SER A 221 -8.71 8.52 -27.25
C SER A 221 -7.31 7.99 -26.90
N ASP A 222 -6.45 7.82 -27.91
CA ASP A 222 -5.03 7.47 -27.75
C ASP A 222 -4.30 8.40 -26.77
N LYS A 223 -4.11 7.92 -25.52
CA LYS A 223 -3.51 8.68 -24.41
C LYS A 223 -2.48 7.84 -23.62
N VAL A 224 -1.59 8.55 -22.95
CA VAL A 224 -0.84 8.01 -21.80
C VAL A 224 -1.60 8.42 -20.54
N ILE A 225 -2.02 7.44 -19.74
CA ILE A 225 -2.82 7.68 -18.52
C ILE A 225 -2.05 7.11 -17.32
N HIS A 226 -2.08 7.86 -16.22
CA HIS A 226 -1.55 7.44 -14.93
C HIS A 226 -2.69 7.08 -13.98
N THR A 227 -2.62 5.87 -13.43
CA THR A 227 -3.71 5.20 -12.70
C THR A 227 -3.55 5.23 -11.17
N GLY A 228 -2.45 5.85 -10.69
CA GLY A 228 -2.01 5.77 -9.30
C GLY A 228 -1.41 4.41 -8.97
N ASP A 229 -1.63 3.93 -7.75
CA ASP A 229 -1.17 2.61 -7.30
C ASP A 229 -2.28 1.54 -7.16
N SER A 230 -3.54 1.86 -7.51
CA SER A 230 -4.68 0.95 -7.35
C SER A 230 -4.98 0.16 -8.63
N ALA A 231 -4.83 -1.17 -8.59
CA ALA A 231 -5.04 -2.03 -9.77
C ALA A 231 -6.47 -1.91 -10.32
N TRP A 232 -7.46 -1.74 -9.44
CA TRP A 232 -8.85 -1.54 -9.85
C TRP A 232 -9.11 -0.18 -10.52
N ASN A 233 -8.32 0.86 -10.23
CA ASN A 233 -8.38 2.12 -11.00
C ASN A 233 -7.99 1.85 -12.47
N PHE A 234 -6.88 1.13 -12.68
CA PHE A 234 -6.46 0.66 -14.00
C PHE A 234 -7.54 -0.21 -14.67
N PHE A 235 -8.12 -1.19 -13.96
CA PHE A 235 -9.12 -2.08 -14.52
C PHE A 235 -10.46 -1.41 -14.88
N MET A 236 -10.91 -0.39 -14.16
CA MET A 236 -12.09 0.41 -14.54
C MET A 236 -11.89 1.12 -15.89
N LEU A 237 -10.72 1.76 -16.11
CA LEU A 237 -10.43 2.35 -17.42
C LEU A 237 -10.19 1.30 -18.51
N LEU A 238 -9.55 0.17 -18.18
CA LEU A 238 -9.39 -0.92 -19.14
C LEU A 238 -10.76 -1.42 -19.63
N GLY A 239 -11.72 -1.61 -18.71
CA GLY A 239 -13.11 -1.94 -19.03
C GLY A 239 -13.76 -0.95 -19.99
N HIS A 240 -13.57 0.35 -19.78
CA HIS A 240 -14.11 1.42 -20.65
C HIS A 240 -13.51 1.45 -22.06
N TYR A 241 -12.21 1.15 -22.18
CA TYR A 241 -11.51 1.08 -23.47
C TYR A 241 -11.86 -0.18 -24.27
N LEU A 242 -12.13 -1.32 -23.60
CA LEU A 242 -12.42 -2.61 -24.26
C LEU A 242 -13.54 -2.55 -25.30
N GLY A 243 -14.64 -1.86 -24.99
CA GLY A 243 -15.80 -1.75 -25.88
C GLY A 243 -15.67 -0.75 -27.04
N ARG A 244 -14.45 -0.26 -27.34
CA ARG A 244 -14.19 0.74 -28.39
C ARG A 244 -12.88 0.46 -29.14
N PRO A 245 -12.81 0.65 -30.48
CA PRO A 245 -11.54 0.67 -31.20
C PRO A 245 -10.64 1.76 -30.63
N SER A 246 -9.53 1.39 -29.98
CA SER A 246 -8.76 2.33 -29.14
C SER A 246 -7.36 1.82 -28.80
N ARG A 247 -6.46 2.74 -28.42
CA ARG A 247 -5.18 2.41 -27.79
C ARG A 247 -4.96 3.26 -26.55
N ALA A 248 -4.20 2.76 -25.58
CA ALA A 248 -3.77 3.54 -24.42
C ALA A 248 -2.43 3.02 -23.89
N LYS A 249 -1.63 3.89 -23.28
CA LYS A 249 -0.50 3.48 -22.43
C LYS A 249 -0.86 3.76 -20.98
N PHE A 250 -1.03 2.71 -20.19
CA PHE A 250 -1.26 2.81 -18.76
C PHE A 250 0.08 2.82 -18.01
N THR A 251 0.12 3.64 -16.97
CA THR A 251 1.25 3.80 -16.05
C THR A 251 0.71 3.81 -14.62
N GLY A 252 1.48 3.30 -13.68
CA GLY A 252 1.15 3.29 -12.25
C GLY A 252 2.38 3.49 -11.40
N ASP A 253 2.22 3.45 -10.08
CA ASP A 253 3.31 3.54 -9.11
C ASP A 253 3.77 2.15 -8.64
N ALA A 254 4.36 2.06 -7.45
CA ALA A 254 5.19 0.93 -7.01
C ALA A 254 4.50 -0.43 -7.09
N SER A 255 3.28 -0.56 -6.54
CA SER A 255 2.52 -1.81 -6.54
C SER A 255 2.11 -2.20 -7.97
N LEU A 256 1.76 -1.24 -8.83
CA LEU A 256 1.41 -1.56 -10.23
C LEU A 256 2.62 -1.85 -11.12
N LYS A 257 3.82 -1.37 -10.77
CA LYS A 257 5.09 -1.74 -11.40
C LYS A 257 5.55 -3.16 -11.04
N LEU A 258 5.18 -3.64 -9.86
CA LEU A 258 5.57 -4.93 -9.30
C LEU A 258 4.48 -6.01 -9.40
N ALA A 259 3.25 -5.63 -9.76
CA ALA A 259 2.14 -6.55 -10.01
C ALA A 259 2.40 -7.48 -11.21
N ASP A 260 1.82 -8.68 -11.15
CA ASP A 260 1.76 -9.61 -12.27
C ASP A 260 0.37 -9.54 -12.94
N PHE A 261 0.33 -9.03 -14.18
CA PHE A 261 -0.86 -9.02 -15.02
C PHE A 261 -0.84 -10.12 -16.10
N SER A 262 -0.08 -11.20 -15.90
CA SER A 262 -0.01 -12.32 -16.84
C SER A 262 -1.37 -12.96 -17.13
N SER A 263 -2.18 -13.29 -16.13
CA SER A 263 -3.51 -13.88 -16.34
C SER A 263 -4.42 -12.96 -17.15
N VAL A 264 -4.44 -11.67 -16.79
CA VAL A 264 -5.12 -10.59 -17.53
C VAL A 264 -4.65 -10.54 -18.99
N ARG A 265 -3.33 -10.52 -19.24
CA ARG A 265 -2.75 -10.48 -20.58
C ARG A 265 -3.11 -11.69 -21.44
N HIS A 266 -3.26 -12.87 -20.85
CA HIS A 266 -3.72 -14.08 -21.55
C HIS A 266 -5.24 -14.11 -21.77
N PHE A 267 -6.02 -13.45 -20.91
CA PHE A 267 -7.48 -13.37 -21.01
C PHE A 267 -7.98 -12.33 -22.03
N LEU A 268 -7.37 -11.15 -22.08
CA LEU A 268 -7.81 -10.03 -22.94
C LEU A 268 -7.99 -10.33 -24.44
N PRO A 269 -7.22 -11.25 -25.08
CA PRO A 269 -7.49 -11.69 -26.46
C PRO A 269 -8.89 -12.26 -26.69
N THR A 270 -9.52 -12.84 -25.66
CA THR A 270 -10.93 -13.31 -25.73
C THR A 270 -11.94 -12.15 -25.80
N LEU A 271 -11.51 -10.94 -25.43
CA LEU A 271 -12.28 -9.69 -25.48
C LEU A 271 -11.81 -8.78 -26.65
N GLY A 272 -11.16 -9.36 -27.66
CA GLY A 272 -10.71 -8.61 -28.84
C GLY A 272 -9.65 -7.55 -28.54
N ALA A 273 -8.85 -7.73 -27.49
CA ALA A 273 -7.86 -6.75 -27.01
C ALA A 273 -6.50 -7.39 -26.65
N ARG A 274 -5.47 -6.56 -26.54
CA ARG A 274 -4.10 -6.99 -26.24
C ARG A 274 -3.45 -6.04 -25.23
N LEU A 275 -2.82 -6.62 -24.19
CA LEU A 275 -1.93 -5.92 -23.28
C LEU A 275 -0.46 -6.23 -23.64
N VAL A 276 0.38 -5.20 -23.72
CA VAL A 276 1.81 -5.30 -24.08
C VAL A 276 2.63 -4.48 -23.09
N HIS A 277 3.38 -5.16 -22.23
CA HIS A 277 4.29 -4.51 -21.27
C HIS A 277 5.41 -3.76 -22.00
N VAL A 278 5.71 -2.54 -21.55
CA VAL A 278 6.69 -1.65 -22.18
C VAL A 278 8.11 -1.95 -21.70
N VAL A 279 8.25 -2.49 -20.49
CA VAL A 279 9.52 -2.96 -19.93
C VAL A 279 9.69 -4.45 -20.26
N PRO A 280 10.76 -4.88 -20.95
CA PRO A 280 11.00 -6.29 -21.24
C PRO A 280 11.13 -7.13 -19.95
N LYS A 281 10.50 -8.31 -19.93
CA LYS A 281 10.47 -9.23 -18.77
C LYS A 281 9.81 -8.65 -17.50
N SER A 282 8.98 -7.62 -17.63
CA SER A 282 8.03 -7.20 -16.60
C SER A 282 6.62 -7.55 -17.05
N ASP A 283 5.80 -8.05 -16.13
CA ASP A 283 4.39 -8.34 -16.34
C ASP A 283 3.48 -7.29 -15.66
N GLY A 284 4.07 -6.19 -15.16
CA GLY A 284 3.40 -5.05 -14.54
C GLY A 284 3.14 -3.87 -15.49
N LEU A 285 2.79 -2.71 -14.92
CA LEU A 285 2.81 -1.42 -15.63
C LEU A 285 4.24 -0.84 -15.66
N PRO A 286 4.62 -0.06 -16.68
CA PRO A 286 3.80 0.47 -17.75
C PRO A 286 3.51 -0.53 -18.88
N ALA A 287 2.26 -0.54 -19.35
CA ALA A 287 1.79 -1.40 -20.43
C ALA A 287 0.94 -0.62 -21.44
N ARG A 288 0.96 -1.04 -22.71
CA ARG A 288 0.05 -0.57 -23.76
C ARG A 288 -1.13 -1.53 -23.88
N LEU A 289 -2.34 -0.97 -23.86
CA LEU A 289 -3.58 -1.62 -24.27
C LEU A 289 -3.88 -1.27 -25.73
N GLU A 290 -4.26 -2.25 -26.53
CA GLU A 290 -4.77 -2.07 -27.90
C GLU A 290 -6.08 -2.88 -28.02
N CYS A 291 -7.20 -2.21 -28.32
CA CYS A 291 -8.54 -2.81 -28.37
C CYS A 291 -9.16 -2.69 -29.76
N SER A 292 -9.85 -3.73 -30.21
CA SER A 292 -10.65 -3.71 -31.45
C SER A 292 -12.04 -3.10 -31.29
N GLY A 293 -12.57 -3.04 -30.06
CA GLY A 293 -13.97 -2.73 -29.77
C GLY A 293 -14.96 -3.88 -30.01
N ILE A 294 -14.53 -4.95 -30.67
CA ILE A 294 -15.39 -6.09 -31.04
C ILE A 294 -15.40 -7.10 -29.89
N LEU A 295 -16.42 -6.99 -29.04
CA LEU A 295 -16.63 -7.89 -27.90
C LEU A 295 -17.52 -9.09 -28.28
N PRO A 296 -17.32 -10.27 -27.66
CA PRO A 296 -18.23 -11.41 -27.80
C PRO A 296 -19.51 -11.22 -26.99
N ASP A 297 -20.63 -11.78 -27.45
CA ASP A 297 -21.92 -11.76 -26.72
C ASP A 297 -21.87 -12.50 -25.37
N SER A 298 -20.92 -13.43 -25.21
CA SER A 298 -20.66 -14.14 -23.96
C SER A 298 -19.18 -14.49 -23.84
N VAL A 299 -18.63 -14.35 -22.63
CA VAL A 299 -17.24 -14.68 -22.28
C VAL A 299 -17.19 -15.29 -20.88
N LYS A 300 -16.28 -16.22 -20.64
CA LYS A 300 -16.11 -16.88 -19.34
C LYS A 300 -14.87 -16.35 -18.63
N LEU A 301 -15.01 -15.98 -17.36
CA LEU A 301 -13.90 -15.51 -16.53
C LEU A 301 -13.08 -16.71 -16.00
N PRO A 302 -11.76 -16.78 -16.24
CA PRO A 302 -10.86 -17.76 -15.61
C PRO A 302 -10.73 -17.53 -14.11
N ALA A 303 -10.34 -18.57 -13.35
CA ALA A 303 -10.24 -18.52 -11.89
C ALA A 303 -9.03 -17.71 -11.36
N ASP A 304 -8.06 -17.43 -12.24
CA ASP A 304 -6.78 -16.76 -11.99
C ASP A 304 -6.75 -15.30 -12.49
N VAL A 305 -7.82 -14.84 -13.13
CA VAL A 305 -7.99 -13.44 -13.57
C VAL A 305 -8.64 -12.64 -12.44
N PRO A 306 -8.05 -11.52 -11.97
CA PRO A 306 -8.56 -10.77 -10.83
C PRO A 306 -10.03 -10.37 -10.93
N ALA A 307 -10.78 -10.51 -9.83
CA ALA A 307 -12.17 -10.06 -9.70
C ALA A 307 -12.35 -8.59 -10.11
N GLU A 308 -11.38 -7.74 -9.79
CA GLU A 308 -11.32 -6.33 -10.16
C GLU A 308 -11.48 -6.08 -11.66
N LEU A 309 -11.00 -6.98 -12.53
CA LEU A 309 -11.17 -6.85 -13.98
C LEU A 309 -12.62 -7.14 -14.40
N ALA A 310 -13.23 -8.17 -13.83
CA ALA A 310 -14.64 -8.48 -14.05
C ALA A 310 -15.54 -7.33 -13.57
N GLU A 311 -15.24 -6.75 -12.42
CA GLU A 311 -15.91 -5.57 -11.90
C GLU A 311 -15.80 -4.37 -12.86
N GLY A 312 -14.59 -4.10 -13.39
CA GLY A 312 -14.35 -3.02 -14.35
C GLY A 312 -15.07 -3.22 -15.70
N ILE A 313 -15.12 -4.44 -16.22
CA ILE A 313 -15.86 -4.80 -17.44
C ILE A 313 -17.37 -4.59 -17.23
N LEU A 314 -17.94 -5.11 -16.14
CA LEU A 314 -19.36 -4.99 -15.85
C LEU A 314 -19.80 -3.53 -15.64
N LEU A 315 -18.96 -2.72 -14.99
CA LEU A 315 -19.23 -1.30 -14.78
C LEU A 315 -19.24 -0.48 -16.09
N ALA A 316 -18.40 -0.86 -17.06
CA ALA A 316 -18.34 -0.21 -18.38
C ALA A 316 -19.41 -0.71 -19.36
N ALA A 317 -19.95 -1.91 -19.16
CA ALA A 317 -20.82 -2.61 -20.10
C ALA A 317 -22.10 -1.87 -20.57
N PRO A 318 -22.78 -1.01 -19.77
CA PRO A 318 -23.92 -0.23 -20.26
C PRO A 318 -23.55 0.74 -21.40
N GLY A 319 -22.27 1.11 -21.50
CA GLY A 319 -21.72 1.99 -22.53
C GLY A 319 -21.00 1.27 -23.67
N TYR A 320 -21.21 -0.03 -23.87
CA TYR A 320 -20.71 -0.78 -25.05
C TYR A 320 -21.70 -0.71 -26.23
N GLU A 321 -21.26 -1.05 -27.44
CA GLU A 321 -22.16 -1.09 -28.62
C GLU A 321 -23.13 -2.29 -28.59
N ARG A 322 -22.79 -3.36 -27.88
CA ARG A 322 -23.55 -4.61 -27.79
C ARG A 322 -23.57 -5.15 -26.37
N ALA A 323 -24.59 -5.95 -26.08
CA ALA A 323 -24.74 -6.63 -24.80
C ALA A 323 -23.63 -7.67 -24.60
N ILE A 324 -23.13 -7.77 -23.37
CA ILE A 324 -22.11 -8.74 -22.98
C ILE A 324 -22.63 -9.60 -21.83
N THR A 325 -22.32 -10.90 -21.88
CA THR A 325 -22.62 -11.87 -20.84
C THR A 325 -21.31 -12.37 -20.23
N LEU A 326 -21.04 -12.03 -18.97
CA LEU A 326 -19.86 -12.50 -18.25
C LEU A 326 -20.24 -13.71 -17.38
N ASP A 327 -19.74 -14.89 -17.76
CA ASP A 327 -19.90 -16.12 -17.01
C ASP A 327 -18.82 -16.21 -15.93
N LEU A 328 -19.23 -16.00 -14.67
CA LEU A 328 -18.37 -16.06 -13.48
C LEU A 328 -18.35 -17.46 -12.86
N GLY A 329 -19.00 -18.47 -13.46
CA GLY A 329 -19.25 -19.80 -12.86
C GLY A 329 -18.01 -20.67 -12.61
N SER A 330 -16.80 -20.17 -12.87
CA SER A 330 -15.55 -20.79 -12.42
C SER A 330 -14.61 -19.82 -11.68
N HIS A 331 -15.06 -18.60 -11.38
CA HIS A 331 -14.31 -17.66 -10.55
C HIS A 331 -14.68 -17.85 -9.07
N PRO A 332 -13.71 -18.00 -8.15
CA PRO A 332 -14.00 -18.22 -6.74
C PRO A 332 -14.84 -17.09 -6.12
N GLU A 333 -14.51 -15.83 -6.45
CA GLU A 333 -15.17 -14.64 -5.90
C GLU A 333 -16.42 -14.18 -6.68
N HIS A 334 -17.07 -15.06 -7.48
CA HIS A 334 -18.23 -14.67 -8.29
C HIS A 334 -19.35 -13.97 -7.47
N ARG A 335 -19.63 -14.42 -6.24
CA ARG A 335 -20.58 -13.77 -5.32
C ARG A 335 -20.17 -12.34 -4.97
N LEU A 336 -18.87 -12.07 -4.82
CA LEU A 336 -18.33 -10.77 -4.43
C LEU A 336 -18.38 -9.76 -5.57
N ILE A 337 -18.01 -10.19 -6.79
CA ILE A 337 -18.11 -9.40 -8.03
C ILE A 337 -19.56 -8.92 -8.23
N VAL A 338 -20.52 -9.86 -8.14
CA VAL A 338 -21.95 -9.56 -8.25
C VAL A 338 -22.42 -8.61 -7.15
N ALA A 339 -22.09 -8.89 -5.89
CA ALA A 339 -22.55 -8.08 -4.75
C ALA A 339 -21.98 -6.65 -4.75
N ARG A 340 -20.78 -6.42 -5.30
CA ARG A 340 -20.16 -5.09 -5.39
C ARG A 340 -20.75 -4.23 -6.51
N ILE A 341 -20.97 -4.78 -7.70
CA ILE A 341 -21.25 -3.99 -8.91
C ILE A 341 -22.74 -3.99 -9.30
N LEU A 342 -23.47 -5.08 -9.08
CA LEU A 342 -24.88 -5.17 -9.47
C LEU A 342 -25.79 -4.14 -8.76
N PRO A 343 -25.62 -3.81 -7.46
CA PRO A 343 -26.42 -2.77 -6.82
C PRO A 343 -26.18 -1.39 -7.42
N ILE A 344 -24.93 -1.07 -7.76
CA ILE A 344 -24.52 0.22 -8.35
C ILE A 344 -25.09 0.36 -9.76
N LEU A 345 -24.94 -0.67 -10.60
CA LEU A 345 -25.53 -0.70 -11.95
C LEU A 345 -27.05 -0.51 -11.91
N ARG A 346 -27.74 -1.22 -11.01
CA ARG A 346 -29.21 -1.11 -10.87
C ARG A 346 -29.64 0.26 -10.34
N ALA A 347 -28.92 0.83 -9.37
CA ALA A 347 -29.18 2.18 -8.86
C ALA A 347 -28.86 3.27 -9.89
N ALA A 348 -28.02 2.98 -10.90
CA ALA A 348 -27.79 3.82 -12.08
C ALA A 348 -28.79 3.57 -13.24
N GLY A 349 -29.78 2.69 -13.06
CA GLY A 349 -30.79 2.36 -14.07
C GLY A 349 -30.36 1.39 -15.17
N ALA A 350 -29.22 0.70 -15.03
CA ALA A 350 -28.74 -0.25 -16.05
C ALA A 350 -29.60 -1.52 -16.12
N ASP A 351 -29.82 -2.02 -17.34
CA ASP A 351 -30.40 -3.36 -17.57
C ASP A 351 -29.35 -4.46 -17.32
N ALA A 352 -29.21 -4.80 -16.03
CA ALA A 352 -28.27 -5.78 -15.51
C ALA A 352 -28.99 -7.01 -14.91
N GLN A 353 -28.92 -8.11 -15.65
CA GLN A 353 -29.63 -9.37 -15.43
C GLN A 353 -28.65 -10.43 -14.92
N VAL A 354 -29.10 -11.33 -14.04
CA VAL A 354 -28.25 -12.39 -13.46
C VAL A 354 -28.98 -13.73 -13.52
N GLU A 355 -28.31 -14.72 -14.11
CA GLU A 355 -28.78 -16.11 -14.21
C GLU A 355 -27.71 -17.03 -13.61
N GLY A 356 -27.92 -17.48 -12.37
CA GLY A 356 -26.91 -18.21 -11.61
C GLY A 356 -25.64 -17.37 -11.40
N ALA A 357 -24.53 -17.80 -12.01
CA ALA A 357 -23.26 -17.08 -11.99
C ALA A 357 -22.98 -16.26 -13.28
N LYS A 358 -23.94 -16.15 -14.19
CA LYS A 358 -23.81 -15.33 -15.40
C LYS A 358 -24.41 -13.96 -15.17
N VAL A 359 -23.66 -12.90 -15.46
CA VAL A 359 -24.14 -11.52 -15.43
C VAL A 359 -24.24 -11.02 -16.87
N ARG A 360 -25.45 -10.69 -17.32
CA ARG A 360 -25.69 -10.04 -18.61
C ARG A 360 -25.97 -8.56 -18.38
N VAL A 361 -25.31 -7.70 -19.15
CA VAL A 361 -25.60 -6.27 -19.20
C VAL A 361 -25.93 -5.90 -20.63
N ASN A 362 -27.11 -5.31 -20.86
CA ASN A 362 -27.49 -4.75 -22.15
C ASN A 362 -27.10 -3.26 -22.20
N PRO A 363 -26.69 -2.70 -23.36
CA PRO A 363 -26.38 -1.28 -23.48
C PRO A 363 -27.59 -0.40 -23.24
N GLY A 364 -27.39 0.78 -22.66
CA GLY A 364 -28.48 1.71 -22.44
C GLY A 364 -28.06 3.01 -21.75
N PRO A 365 -28.91 4.04 -21.79
CA PRO A 365 -28.70 5.25 -21.01
C PRO A 365 -28.79 4.93 -19.51
N LEU A 366 -27.84 5.46 -18.74
CA LEU A 366 -27.90 5.46 -17.28
C LEU A 366 -28.56 6.74 -16.78
N SER A 367 -29.12 6.70 -15.58
CA SER A 367 -29.59 7.86 -14.83
C SER A 367 -28.98 7.81 -13.44
N LEU A 368 -28.01 8.69 -13.16
CA LEU A 368 -27.33 8.66 -11.87
C LEU A 368 -28.18 9.32 -10.78
N PRO A 369 -28.27 8.72 -9.57
CA PRO A 369 -28.98 9.33 -8.46
C PRO A 369 -28.25 10.58 -7.98
N ALA A 370 -29.01 11.66 -7.71
CA ALA A 370 -28.47 12.94 -7.27
C ALA A 370 -27.67 12.86 -5.96
N LEU A 371 -28.02 11.90 -5.09
CA LEU A 371 -27.25 11.48 -3.93
C LEU A 371 -27.02 9.95 -4.03
N PRO A 372 -25.88 9.48 -4.55
CA PRO A 372 -25.58 8.07 -4.65
C PRO A 372 -25.36 7.46 -3.27
N GLN A 373 -26.12 6.41 -2.95
CA GLN A 373 -25.88 5.66 -1.71
C GLN A 373 -24.61 4.81 -1.83
N ALA A 374 -23.87 4.76 -0.73
CA ALA A 374 -22.81 3.80 -0.49
C ALA A 374 -22.99 3.25 0.93
N GLY A 375 -22.81 1.95 1.11
CA GLY A 375 -22.65 1.37 2.43
C GLY A 375 -21.34 1.82 3.07
N MET A 376 -21.19 1.59 4.37
CA MET A 376 -19.92 1.81 5.06
C MET A 376 -18.81 0.89 4.51
N GLU A 377 -17.55 1.33 4.58
CA GLU A 377 -16.38 0.51 4.23
C GLU A 377 -16.22 -0.61 5.28
N PRO A 378 -16.55 -1.88 4.97
CA PRO A 378 -16.68 -2.91 6.00
C PRO A 378 -15.36 -3.24 6.68
N GLU A 379 -14.24 -3.18 5.97
CA GLU A 379 -12.90 -3.39 6.53
C GLU A 379 -12.65 -2.45 7.72
N LEU A 380 -12.79 -1.15 7.49
CA LEU A 380 -12.60 -0.10 8.49
C LEU A 380 -13.69 -0.12 9.57
N ALA A 381 -14.95 -0.35 9.18
CA ALA A 381 -16.07 -0.44 10.12
C ALA A 381 -15.88 -1.59 11.12
N LEU A 382 -15.45 -2.78 10.67
CA LEU A 382 -15.19 -3.92 11.55
C LEU A 382 -14.08 -3.62 12.58
N PHE A 383 -13.01 -2.91 12.18
CA PHE A 383 -11.96 -2.49 13.13
C PHE A 383 -12.46 -1.47 14.17
N LEU A 384 -13.33 -0.52 13.77
CA LEU A 384 -13.93 0.45 14.68
C LEU A 384 -14.94 -0.21 15.64
N LEU A 385 -15.80 -1.10 15.11
CA LEU A 385 -16.75 -1.90 15.89
C LEU A 385 -16.07 -2.93 16.79
N ALA A 386 -14.80 -3.28 16.54
CA ALA A 386 -13.99 -4.12 17.42
C ALA A 386 -13.36 -3.36 18.61
N LEU A 387 -13.42 -2.02 18.65
CA LEU A 387 -12.87 -1.24 19.78
C LEU A 387 -13.47 -1.61 21.15
N PRO A 388 -14.76 -1.96 21.31
CA PRO A 388 -15.30 -2.49 22.56
C PRO A 388 -14.66 -3.83 22.99
N LEU A 389 -14.31 -4.74 22.07
CA LEU A 389 -13.51 -5.93 22.42
C LEU A 389 -12.11 -5.52 22.90
N ALA A 390 -11.59 -4.38 22.43
CA ALA A 390 -10.30 -3.86 22.85
C ALA A 390 -10.34 -2.97 24.12
N LEU A 391 -11.46 -2.35 24.50
CA LEU A 391 -11.50 -1.36 25.60
C LEU A 391 -12.67 -1.51 26.58
N GLY A 392 -13.68 -2.34 26.28
CA GLY A 392 -15.00 -2.29 26.91
C GLY A 392 -15.78 -1.03 26.50
N GLY A 393 -17.08 -0.99 26.74
CA GLY A 393 -17.95 0.11 26.34
C GLY A 393 -18.65 -0.14 25.00
N GLU A 394 -18.74 0.89 24.16
CA GLU A 394 -19.56 0.86 22.94
C GLU A 394 -18.96 1.63 21.74
N ALA A 395 -19.35 1.17 20.55
CA ALA A 395 -19.10 1.85 19.28
C ALA A 395 -20.40 1.86 18.45
N LEU A 396 -20.73 3.01 17.89
CA LEU A 396 -21.94 3.27 17.11
C LEU A 396 -21.52 3.98 15.81
N LEU A 397 -21.94 3.41 14.67
CA LEU A 397 -21.59 3.89 13.33
C LEU A 397 -22.86 4.17 12.51
N ASP A 398 -23.09 5.43 12.12
CA ASP A 398 -24.23 5.80 11.27
C ASP A 398 -23.95 5.39 9.82
N GLY A 399 -24.71 4.45 9.26
CA GLY A 399 -24.59 4.04 7.87
C GLY A 399 -25.26 2.71 7.55
N GLN A 400 -25.50 2.48 6.27
CA GLN A 400 -26.00 1.18 5.80
C GLN A 400 -24.89 0.11 5.91
N TRP A 401 -25.19 -1.01 6.59
CA TRP A 401 -24.30 -2.17 6.59
C TRP A 401 -24.24 -2.79 5.18
N PRO A 402 -23.05 -3.03 4.60
CA PRO A 402 -22.93 -3.52 3.23
C PRO A 402 -23.27 -5.01 3.12
N ALA A 403 -24.17 -5.36 2.21
CA ALA A 403 -24.51 -6.74 1.86
C ALA A 403 -23.41 -7.42 1.03
N LEU A 404 -22.27 -7.70 1.68
CA LEU A 404 -21.08 -8.33 1.07
C LEU A 404 -20.72 -9.59 1.87
N PRO A 405 -20.37 -10.72 1.23
CA PRO A 405 -20.02 -11.97 1.94
C PRO A 405 -18.86 -11.82 2.93
N ALA A 406 -17.92 -10.93 2.65
CA ALA A 406 -16.83 -10.59 3.57
C ALA A 406 -17.33 -9.86 4.83
N ALA A 407 -18.30 -8.96 4.70
CA ALA A 407 -18.90 -8.24 5.82
C ALA A 407 -19.76 -9.16 6.70
N GLU A 408 -20.47 -10.12 6.09
CA GLU A 408 -21.15 -11.22 6.80
C GLU A 408 -20.14 -12.03 7.63
N ALA A 409 -19.06 -12.52 7.00
CA ALA A 409 -17.99 -13.26 7.69
C ALA A 409 -17.27 -12.45 8.80
N GLY A 410 -17.13 -11.13 8.64
CA GLY A 410 -16.57 -10.25 9.66
C GLY A 410 -17.52 -10.00 10.84
N TRP A 411 -18.82 -9.88 10.57
CA TRP A 411 -19.86 -9.77 11.60
C TRP A 411 -19.91 -11.02 12.47
N ASP A 412 -19.95 -12.20 11.82
CA ASP A 412 -19.95 -13.51 12.48
C ASP A 412 -18.74 -13.69 13.41
N LEU A 413 -17.53 -13.31 12.95
CA LEU A 413 -16.31 -13.35 13.75
C LEU A 413 -16.45 -12.53 15.05
N LEU A 414 -16.96 -11.31 14.95
CA LEU A 414 -17.09 -10.43 16.11
C LEU A 414 -18.18 -10.91 17.08
N GLN A 415 -19.30 -11.44 16.58
CA GLN A 415 -20.33 -12.07 17.43
C GLN A 415 -19.81 -13.34 18.13
N GLN A 416 -19.01 -14.17 17.44
CA GLN A 416 -18.37 -15.36 18.04
C GLN A 416 -17.39 -15.00 19.17
N LEU A 417 -16.81 -13.79 19.14
CA LEU A 417 -15.96 -13.24 20.21
C LEU A 417 -16.75 -12.56 21.34
N GLY A 418 -18.08 -12.66 21.33
CA GLY A 418 -18.97 -12.18 22.40
C GLY A 418 -19.33 -10.70 22.32
N LEU A 419 -19.18 -10.06 21.14
CA LEU A 419 -19.63 -8.68 20.92
C LEU A 419 -21.15 -8.64 20.68
N ASP A 420 -21.86 -7.80 21.43
CA ASP A 420 -23.28 -7.51 21.19
C ASP A 420 -23.38 -6.56 19.98
N LEU A 421 -23.49 -7.14 18.80
CA LEU A 421 -23.62 -6.46 17.50
C LEU A 421 -25.08 -6.41 17.04
N ARG A 422 -25.56 -5.21 16.71
CA ARG A 422 -26.92 -4.94 16.25
C ARG A 422 -26.91 -3.96 15.08
N TYR A 423 -27.80 -4.17 14.12
CA TYR A 423 -28.04 -3.26 12.99
C TYR A 423 -29.51 -2.84 12.99
N GLU A 424 -29.76 -1.53 13.06
CA GLU A 424 -31.10 -0.97 13.03
C GLU A 424 -31.30 -0.19 11.72
N ALA A 425 -32.32 -0.57 10.94
CA ALA A 425 -32.59 0.03 9.63
C ALA A 425 -33.52 1.26 9.79
N GLY A 426 -32.92 2.45 9.86
CA GLY A 426 -33.64 3.73 9.94
C GLY A 426 -34.13 4.26 8.59
N LYS A 427 -35.03 5.25 8.65
CA LYS A 427 -35.62 5.89 7.44
C LYS A 427 -34.64 6.76 6.64
N ASN A 428 -33.58 7.24 7.28
CA ASN A 428 -32.60 8.17 6.70
C ASN A 428 -31.21 7.54 6.53
N GLY A 429 -31.09 6.23 6.79
CA GLY A 429 -29.83 5.50 6.95
C GLY A 429 -29.97 4.40 7.99
N GLY A 430 -29.09 3.40 7.95
CA GLY A 430 -28.97 2.41 9.03
C GLY A 430 -28.06 2.90 10.16
N GLU A 431 -28.05 2.17 11.27
CA GLU A 431 -27.12 2.36 12.40
C GLU A 431 -26.55 0.98 12.79
N VAL A 432 -25.24 0.89 13.04
CA VAL A 432 -24.63 -0.31 13.64
C VAL A 432 -24.13 0.00 15.03
N CYS A 433 -24.60 -0.74 16.03
CA CYS A 433 -24.17 -0.65 17.42
C CYS A 433 -23.39 -1.91 17.82
N ALA A 434 -22.24 -1.71 18.47
CA ALA A 434 -21.36 -2.74 19.02
C ALA A 434 -21.14 -2.47 20.51
N ARG A 435 -21.43 -3.45 21.38
CA ARG A 435 -21.27 -3.32 22.84
C ARG A 435 -20.52 -4.48 23.48
N ALA A 436 -19.59 -4.18 24.38
CA ALA A 436 -18.89 -5.16 25.21
C ALA A 436 -18.78 -4.66 26.66
N ALA A 437 -19.32 -5.43 27.61
CA ALA A 437 -19.32 -5.04 29.03
C ALA A 437 -17.91 -4.97 29.66
N ALA A 438 -16.95 -5.69 29.08
CA ALA A 438 -15.54 -5.68 29.46
C ALA A 438 -14.65 -5.98 28.23
N PRO A 439 -13.37 -5.61 28.22
CA PRO A 439 -12.45 -5.99 27.14
C PRO A 439 -12.31 -7.51 27.01
N LEU A 440 -12.10 -7.99 25.78
CA LEU A 440 -11.81 -9.38 25.46
C LEU A 440 -10.58 -9.86 26.24
N LYS A 441 -10.73 -11.01 26.90
CA LYS A 441 -9.66 -11.67 27.69
C LYS A 441 -9.11 -12.91 27.00
N GLN A 442 -9.98 -13.77 26.47
CA GLN A 442 -9.61 -15.06 25.89
C GLN A 442 -9.86 -15.07 24.38
N TYR A 443 -9.06 -15.85 23.66
CA TYR A 443 -9.25 -16.11 22.23
C TYR A 443 -9.07 -17.61 22.00
N ALA A 444 -10.17 -18.33 21.80
CA ALA A 444 -10.14 -19.75 21.50
C ALA A 444 -9.58 -20.00 20.10
N LYS A 445 -8.88 -21.13 19.90
CA LYS A 445 -8.52 -21.54 18.54
C LYS A 445 -9.78 -22.00 17.82
N GLY A 446 -10.11 -21.35 16.72
CA GLY A 446 -11.20 -21.71 15.83
C GLY A 446 -10.83 -21.38 14.39
N ASP A 447 -11.57 -21.98 13.46
CA ASP A 447 -11.53 -21.59 12.05
C ASP A 447 -12.27 -20.26 11.86
N LEU A 448 -11.77 -19.41 10.96
CA LEU A 448 -12.46 -18.17 10.63
C LEU A 448 -13.72 -18.44 9.81
N PRO A 449 -14.75 -17.58 9.89
CA PRO A 449 -15.98 -17.76 9.10
C PRO A 449 -15.72 -17.92 7.60
N ALA A 450 -16.53 -18.75 6.94
CA ALA A 450 -16.29 -19.15 5.56
C ALA A 450 -16.31 -17.95 4.59
N GLY A 451 -15.20 -17.74 3.88
CA GLY A 451 -15.03 -16.59 2.98
C GLY A 451 -14.43 -15.33 3.63
N PHE A 452 -13.97 -15.40 4.87
CA PHE A 452 -13.25 -14.29 5.52
C PHE A 452 -11.98 -13.90 4.73
N PRO A 453 -11.79 -12.62 4.31
CA PRO A 453 -10.69 -12.25 3.43
C PRO A 453 -9.29 -12.36 4.06
N ALA A 454 -8.31 -12.81 3.27
CA ALA A 454 -6.90 -12.85 3.68
C ALA A 454 -6.33 -11.46 4.04
N ALA A 455 -6.81 -10.40 3.38
CA ALA A 455 -6.48 -9.01 3.69
C ALA A 455 -6.99 -8.55 5.06
N TRP A 456 -8.07 -9.15 5.57
CA TRP A 456 -8.70 -8.80 6.85
C TRP A 456 -8.17 -9.62 8.03
N ALA A 457 -7.28 -10.59 7.76
CA ALA A 457 -6.58 -11.39 8.79
C ALA A 457 -5.89 -10.59 9.91
N PRO A 458 -5.46 -9.31 9.75
CA PRO A 458 -4.92 -8.54 10.86
C PRO A 458 -5.93 -8.29 11.98
N LEU A 459 -7.25 -8.32 11.71
CA LEU A 459 -8.30 -8.12 12.73
C LEU A 459 -8.36 -9.26 13.76
N PRO A 460 -8.61 -10.54 13.39
CA PRO A 460 -8.60 -11.64 14.35
C PRO A 460 -7.21 -11.85 15.00
N VAL A 461 -6.11 -11.58 14.28
CA VAL A 461 -4.75 -11.64 14.86
C VAL A 461 -4.56 -10.56 15.94
N ALA A 462 -5.03 -9.32 15.72
CA ALA A 462 -4.99 -8.27 16.72
C ALA A 462 -5.90 -8.55 17.93
N LEU A 463 -7.08 -9.14 17.72
CA LEU A 463 -7.99 -9.52 18.80
C LEU A 463 -7.41 -10.67 19.64
N ALA A 464 -6.78 -11.66 19.02
CA ALA A 464 -6.02 -12.70 19.70
C ALA A 464 -4.81 -12.13 20.47
N ALA A 465 -4.11 -11.15 19.90
CA ALA A 465 -3.03 -10.44 20.59
C ALA A 465 -3.54 -9.63 21.79
N CYS A 466 -4.69 -8.95 21.69
CA CYS A 466 -5.32 -8.23 22.80
C CYS A 466 -5.63 -9.15 23.99
N ALA A 467 -6.13 -10.36 23.72
CA ALA A 467 -6.35 -11.41 24.72
C ALA A 467 -5.02 -11.84 25.38
N ALA A 468 -4.02 -12.21 24.58
CA ALA A 468 -2.71 -12.66 25.07
C ALA A 468 -1.97 -11.60 25.92
N LEU A 469 -2.00 -10.34 25.49
CA LEU A 469 -1.37 -9.22 26.20
C LEU A 469 -2.00 -8.96 27.57
N ARG A 470 -3.24 -9.41 27.81
CA ARG A 470 -3.92 -9.35 29.12
C ARG A 470 -3.61 -10.54 30.03
N GLY A 471 -2.87 -11.54 29.54
CA GLY A 471 -2.37 -12.67 30.33
C GLY A 471 -3.36 -13.82 30.51
N ASP A 472 -4.38 -13.92 29.65
CA ASP A 472 -5.35 -15.01 29.65
C ASP A 472 -5.12 -15.95 28.45
N LYS A 473 -5.92 -17.02 28.34
CA LYS A 473 -5.76 -18.06 27.31
C LYS A 473 -6.12 -17.55 25.91
N ALA A 474 -5.10 -17.26 25.10
CA ALA A 474 -5.23 -16.92 23.68
C ALA A 474 -4.52 -17.95 22.78
N ALA A 475 -5.03 -18.14 21.57
CA ALA A 475 -4.40 -18.93 20.50
C ALA A 475 -4.45 -18.17 19.18
N LEU A 476 -3.52 -18.48 18.27
CA LEU A 476 -3.57 -17.90 16.92
C LEU A 476 -4.78 -18.46 16.15
N PRO A 477 -5.59 -17.62 15.46
CA PRO A 477 -6.66 -18.08 14.58
C PRO A 477 -6.11 -18.91 13.41
N ALA A 478 -6.95 -19.74 12.79
CA ALA A 478 -6.63 -20.33 11.50
C ALA A 478 -6.54 -19.23 10.42
N LEU A 479 -5.34 -18.94 9.94
CA LEU A 479 -5.12 -17.88 8.95
C LEU A 479 -5.69 -18.26 7.58
N PRO A 480 -6.35 -17.33 6.86
CA PRO A 480 -6.84 -17.58 5.50
C PRO A 480 -5.70 -17.94 4.52
N SER A 481 -6.04 -18.67 3.47
CA SER A 481 -5.12 -18.91 2.34
C SER A 481 -4.72 -17.58 1.69
N GLY A 482 -3.42 -17.32 1.59
CA GLY A 482 -2.86 -16.07 1.06
C GLY A 482 -2.38 -15.08 2.14
N THR A 483 -2.70 -15.27 3.42
CA THR A 483 -2.11 -14.46 4.49
C THR A 483 -0.65 -14.86 4.72
N ASP A 484 0.28 -13.91 4.57
CA ASP A 484 1.70 -14.11 4.84
C ASP A 484 1.98 -14.32 6.34
N ARG A 485 2.60 -15.45 6.67
CA ARG A 485 2.97 -15.80 8.05
C ARG A 485 4.14 -14.98 8.57
N THR A 486 5.07 -14.56 7.72
CA THR A 486 6.25 -13.80 8.17
C THR A 486 5.87 -12.39 8.65
N THR A 487 4.87 -11.78 8.02
CA THR A 487 4.20 -10.55 8.50
C THR A 487 3.47 -10.78 9.83
N VAL A 488 2.74 -11.89 9.99
CA VAL A 488 2.06 -12.23 11.26
C VAL A 488 3.07 -12.41 12.40
N GLU A 489 4.15 -13.15 12.17
CA GLU A 489 5.25 -13.36 13.13
C GLU A 489 5.95 -12.03 13.48
N SER A 490 6.18 -11.19 12.47
CA SER A 490 6.73 -9.83 12.63
C SER A 490 5.84 -8.93 13.49
N PHE A 491 4.52 -8.94 13.25
CA PHE A 491 3.53 -8.22 14.06
C PHE A 491 3.52 -8.71 15.52
N LEU A 492 3.46 -10.02 15.75
CA LEU A 492 3.44 -10.60 17.08
C LEU A 492 4.70 -10.23 17.87
N SER A 493 5.88 -10.37 17.24
CA SER A 493 7.15 -10.00 17.86
C SER A 493 7.25 -8.50 18.15
N ALA A 494 6.60 -7.64 17.36
CA ALA A 494 6.53 -6.19 17.61
C ALA A 494 5.68 -5.85 18.84
N VAL A 495 4.46 -6.41 18.97
CA VAL A 495 3.58 -6.14 20.11
C VAL A 495 4.07 -6.75 21.43
N GLY A 496 4.99 -7.72 21.37
CA GLY A 496 5.60 -8.39 22.54
C GLY A 496 5.04 -9.79 22.80
N LEU A 497 4.66 -10.49 21.74
CA LEU A 497 4.16 -11.87 21.78
C LEU A 497 5.06 -12.82 20.99
N ASP A 498 4.91 -14.11 21.28
CA ASP A 498 5.43 -15.22 20.49
C ASP A 498 4.43 -16.38 20.45
N LEU A 499 4.75 -17.46 19.73
CA LEU A 499 4.02 -18.73 19.80
C LEU A 499 4.72 -19.71 20.74
N ASP A 500 3.96 -20.36 21.63
CA ASP A 500 4.44 -21.50 22.41
C ASP A 500 4.47 -22.80 21.57
N GLU A 501 5.03 -23.87 22.14
CA GLU A 501 5.11 -25.20 21.51
C GLU A 501 3.74 -25.80 21.13
N ASN A 502 2.64 -25.25 21.66
CA ASN A 502 1.26 -25.66 21.40
C ASN A 502 0.54 -24.72 20.40
N GLY A 503 1.22 -23.72 19.84
CA GLY A 503 0.65 -22.71 18.94
C GLY A 503 -0.23 -21.67 19.64
N ARG A 504 -0.03 -21.45 20.94
CA ARG A 504 -0.73 -20.44 21.75
C ARG A 504 0.08 -19.16 21.81
N LEU A 505 -0.60 -18.02 21.97
CA LEU A 505 0.07 -16.72 22.09
C LEU A 505 0.58 -16.53 23.51
N CYS A 506 1.90 -16.40 23.67
CA CYS A 506 2.58 -16.14 24.94
C CYS A 506 3.28 -14.77 24.93
N LYS A 507 3.61 -14.23 26.11
CA LYS A 507 4.35 -12.96 26.21
C LYS A 507 5.85 -13.19 26.00
N LYS A 508 6.46 -12.37 25.15
CA LYS A 508 7.88 -12.40 24.83
C LYS A 508 8.63 -11.34 25.63
N GLU A 509 9.72 -11.71 26.31
CA GLU A 509 10.59 -10.73 26.94
C GLU A 509 11.32 -9.89 25.87
N GLN A 510 10.98 -8.58 25.81
CA GLN A 510 11.59 -7.64 24.87
C GLN A 510 12.80 -6.94 25.51
N SER A 511 13.99 -7.51 25.32
CA SER A 511 15.25 -6.95 25.81
C SER A 511 15.75 -5.80 24.91
N GLY A 512 15.48 -4.56 25.31
CA GLY A 512 16.05 -3.35 24.71
C GLY A 512 15.02 -2.27 24.34
N PRO A 513 15.45 -1.14 23.76
CA PRO A 513 14.55 -0.07 23.36
C PRO A 513 13.68 -0.48 22.16
N ARG A 514 12.34 -0.42 22.31
CA ARG A 514 11.37 -0.69 21.24
C ARG A 514 11.62 0.21 20.02
N THR A 515 12.00 -0.38 18.89
CA THR A 515 12.03 0.25 17.58
C THR A 515 10.61 0.44 17.03
N GLY A 516 10.44 1.33 16.04
CA GLY A 516 9.21 1.41 15.28
C GLY A 516 9.04 0.19 14.37
N TRP A 517 7.91 -0.49 14.47
CA TRP A 517 7.47 -1.48 13.50
C TRP A 517 6.88 -0.76 12.29
N ASN A 518 7.26 -1.15 11.08
CA ASN A 518 6.60 -0.65 9.86
C ASN A 518 5.48 -1.63 9.50
N ALA A 519 4.23 -1.16 9.50
CA ALA A 519 3.12 -1.93 8.97
C ALA A 519 3.27 -2.05 7.44
N PRO A 520 3.04 -3.22 6.82
CA PRO A 520 3.14 -3.37 5.37
C PRO A 520 1.92 -2.80 4.62
N ASP A 521 0.77 -2.68 5.29
CA ASP A 521 -0.47 -2.09 4.77
C ASP A 521 -1.24 -1.32 5.87
N PRO A 522 -2.32 -0.58 5.53
CA PRO A 522 -3.10 0.17 6.52
C PRO A 522 -3.83 -0.73 7.53
N VAL A 523 -4.21 -1.95 7.13
CA VAL A 523 -4.98 -2.89 7.95
C VAL A 523 -4.12 -3.41 9.10
N TRP A 524 -2.83 -3.68 8.84
CA TRP A 524 -1.83 -3.96 9.87
C TRP A 524 -1.52 -2.76 10.77
N ALA A 525 -1.61 -1.52 10.28
CA ALA A 525 -1.48 -0.33 11.13
C ALA A 525 -2.68 -0.19 12.09
N MET A 526 -3.91 -0.50 11.65
CA MET A 526 -5.08 -0.62 12.52
C MET A 526 -4.96 -1.78 13.51
N ALA A 527 -4.40 -2.92 13.10
CA ALA A 527 -4.12 -4.05 13.99
C ALA A 527 -3.14 -3.68 15.13
N LEU A 528 -2.10 -2.89 14.83
CA LEU A 528 -1.17 -2.38 15.85
C LEU A 528 -1.85 -1.37 16.79
N ALA A 529 -2.73 -0.52 16.25
CA ALA A 529 -3.56 0.39 17.04
C ALA A 529 -4.51 -0.36 17.99
N LEU A 530 -5.17 -1.42 17.51
CA LEU A 530 -6.03 -2.26 18.33
C LEU A 530 -5.24 -2.99 19.44
N ALA A 531 -4.08 -3.57 19.11
CA ALA A 531 -3.20 -4.20 20.09
C ALA A 531 -2.63 -3.22 21.14
N ALA A 532 -2.42 -1.95 20.76
CA ALA A 532 -1.99 -0.90 21.69
C ALA A 532 -3.06 -0.53 22.74
N CYS A 533 -4.35 -0.85 22.52
CA CYS A 533 -5.39 -0.80 23.56
C CYS A 533 -5.24 -1.90 24.63
N ALA A 534 -4.47 -2.96 24.37
CA ALA A 534 -4.14 -4.00 25.35
C ALA A 534 -2.74 -3.83 25.96
N SER A 535 -1.78 -3.28 25.22
CA SER A 535 -0.44 -2.96 25.70
C SER A 535 0.02 -1.62 25.12
N PRO A 536 -0.17 -0.50 25.85
CA PRO A 536 0.20 0.84 25.39
C PRO A 536 1.70 1.02 25.10
N HIS A 537 2.03 2.13 24.43
CA HIS A 537 3.37 2.50 23.97
C HIS A 537 3.94 1.55 22.90
N GLN A 538 3.08 1.04 22.02
CA GLN A 538 3.53 0.45 20.75
C GLN A 538 4.09 1.55 19.83
N LYS A 539 4.96 1.16 18.91
CA LYS A 539 5.72 2.09 18.06
C LYS A 539 5.47 1.77 16.60
N LEU A 540 4.83 2.70 15.88
CA LEU A 540 4.62 2.61 14.43
C LEU A 540 5.66 3.48 13.71
N GLY A 541 6.45 2.89 12.82
CA GLY A 541 7.49 3.61 12.07
C GLY A 541 6.96 4.42 10.90
N ASN A 542 5.82 4.02 10.31
CA ASN A 542 5.25 4.59 9.09
C ASN A 542 3.76 5.01 9.22
N PRO A 543 3.39 5.91 10.15
CA PRO A 543 1.99 6.32 10.36
C PRO A 543 1.29 6.88 9.11
N GLY A 544 2.05 7.41 8.15
CA GLY A 544 1.52 7.90 6.88
C GLY A 544 0.75 6.84 6.07
N ILE A 545 1.01 5.55 6.28
CA ILE A 545 0.36 4.46 5.52
C ILE A 545 -1.17 4.47 5.60
N MET A 546 -1.75 5.07 6.65
CA MET A 546 -3.21 5.19 6.78
C MET A 546 -3.86 6.08 5.70
N THR A 547 -3.13 6.89 4.94
CA THR A 547 -3.71 7.66 3.82
C THR A 547 -4.30 6.76 2.73
N GLY A 548 -3.79 5.53 2.58
CA GLY A 548 -4.31 4.55 1.63
C GLY A 548 -5.70 4.00 1.98
N LEU A 549 -6.12 4.10 3.25
CA LEU A 549 -7.42 3.61 3.73
C LEU A 549 -8.28 4.71 4.35
N TYR A 550 -7.79 5.39 5.39
CA TYR A 550 -8.53 6.43 6.13
C TYR A 550 -7.57 7.51 6.69
N PRO A 551 -7.31 8.59 5.94
CA PRO A 551 -6.38 9.66 6.34
C PRO A 551 -6.58 10.24 7.76
N PRO A 552 -7.81 10.51 8.26
CA PRO A 552 -8.00 11.07 9.60
C PRO A 552 -7.96 10.04 10.74
N PHE A 553 -7.68 8.76 10.49
CA PHE A 553 -7.69 7.69 11.50
C PHE A 553 -6.92 8.04 12.78
N TRP A 554 -5.72 8.62 12.66
CA TRP A 554 -4.90 8.99 13.83
C TRP A 554 -5.47 10.14 14.65
N ALA A 555 -6.26 11.03 14.05
CA ALA A 555 -6.94 12.10 14.79
C ALA A 555 -8.10 11.54 15.64
N LEU A 556 -8.87 10.59 15.08
CA LEU A 556 -9.88 9.84 15.81
C LEU A 556 -9.25 8.98 16.92
N TYR A 557 -8.23 8.20 16.59
CA TYR A 557 -7.58 7.29 17.54
C TYR A 557 -6.95 8.03 18.73
N ASN A 558 -6.30 9.17 18.49
CA ASN A 558 -5.71 9.99 19.54
C ASN A 558 -6.74 10.75 20.39
N THR A 559 -8.03 10.74 20.02
CA THR A 559 -9.12 11.37 20.80
C THR A 559 -10.06 10.36 21.46
N LEU A 560 -9.72 9.05 21.43
CA LEU A 560 -10.33 8.04 22.29
C LEU A 560 -10.26 8.43 23.78
N PRO A 561 -11.20 8.00 24.64
CA PRO A 561 -12.26 7.02 24.37
C PRO A 561 -13.50 7.57 23.68
N GLU A 562 -13.70 8.89 23.69
CA GLU A 562 -14.94 9.56 23.27
C GLU A 562 -14.55 10.65 22.24
N PRO A 563 -14.17 10.24 21.02
CA PRO A 563 -13.60 11.14 20.03
C PRO A 563 -14.67 12.12 19.55
N ALA A 564 -14.38 13.41 19.66
CA ALA A 564 -15.31 14.45 19.25
C ALA A 564 -15.51 14.40 17.74
N VAL A 565 -16.73 14.04 17.31
CA VAL A 565 -17.20 14.28 15.93
C VAL A 565 -16.91 15.74 15.61
N ARG A 566 -16.15 15.99 14.54
CA ARG A 566 -15.96 17.36 14.04
C ARG A 566 -17.33 17.91 13.72
N ARG A 567 -17.80 18.86 14.54
CA ARG A 567 -18.90 19.73 14.14
C ARG A 567 -18.51 20.39 12.81
N SER A 568 -19.48 20.53 11.93
CA SER A 568 -19.35 21.29 10.69
C SER A 568 -18.71 22.65 10.96
N ALA A 569 -17.99 23.16 9.95
CA ALA A 569 -17.14 24.34 10.08
C ALA A 569 -17.83 25.49 10.83
N ALA A 570 -17.05 26.23 11.63
CA ALA A 570 -17.54 27.41 12.33
C ALA A 570 -18.25 28.34 11.34
N PRO A 571 -19.40 28.93 11.71
CA PRO A 571 -20.23 29.71 10.79
C PRO A 571 -19.40 30.76 10.08
N GLU A 572 -19.58 30.89 8.76
CA GLU A 572 -18.75 31.75 7.92
C GLU A 572 -18.57 33.13 8.55
N ALA A 573 -17.30 33.52 8.75
CA ALA A 573 -16.98 34.89 9.10
C ALA A 573 -17.53 35.80 7.98
N PRO A 574 -18.34 36.83 8.31
CA PRO A 574 -19.13 37.54 7.31
C PRO A 574 -18.23 38.10 6.20
N ALA A 575 -18.61 37.81 4.96
CA ALA A 575 -17.76 37.99 3.78
C ALA A 575 -17.11 39.38 3.74
N ALA A 576 -15.77 39.38 3.68
CA ALA A 576 -15.00 40.62 3.70
C ALA A 576 -15.39 41.52 2.51
N ALA A 577 -15.75 42.77 2.82
CA ALA A 577 -16.32 43.71 1.84
C ALA A 577 -15.45 43.83 0.57
N PRO A 578 -16.07 43.90 -0.63
CA PRO A 578 -15.35 43.79 -1.90
C PRO A 578 -14.32 44.90 -2.06
N ARG A 579 -13.04 44.52 -2.09
CA ARG A 579 -11.92 45.44 -2.30
C ARG A 579 -12.04 46.10 -3.68
N ARG A 580 -12.42 47.38 -3.71
CA ARG A 580 -12.39 48.22 -4.92
C ARG A 580 -11.00 48.12 -5.57
N ARG A 581 -10.93 47.60 -6.79
CA ARG A 581 -9.75 47.75 -7.65
C ARG A 581 -9.62 49.23 -8.01
N ILE A 582 -8.64 49.92 -7.44
CA ILE A 582 -8.16 51.21 -7.96
C ILE A 582 -7.27 50.88 -9.15
N ILE A 583 -7.69 51.28 -10.35
CA ILE A 583 -6.84 51.19 -11.55
C ILE A 583 -6.01 52.47 -11.60
N THR A 584 -4.77 52.41 -11.12
CA THR A 584 -3.80 53.50 -11.29
C THR A 584 -3.27 53.48 -12.72
N GLY A 585 -3.84 54.32 -13.58
CA GLY A 585 -3.37 54.53 -14.95
C GLY A 585 -2.05 55.30 -14.97
N ALA A 586 -0.93 54.60 -14.74
CA ALA A 586 0.42 55.12 -14.88
C ALA A 586 1.23 54.16 -15.74
N VAL A 587 1.64 54.60 -16.93
CA VAL A 587 2.51 53.83 -17.83
C VAL A 587 3.94 53.97 -17.31
N ALA A 588 4.62 52.84 -17.08
CA ALA A 588 6.04 52.84 -16.77
C ALA A 588 6.84 53.19 -18.03
N VAL A 589 7.40 54.40 -18.08
CA VAL A 589 8.35 54.81 -19.11
C VAL A 589 9.73 54.24 -18.75
N PRO A 590 10.38 53.43 -19.61
CA PRO A 590 11.74 52.99 -19.37
C PRO A 590 12.71 54.20 -19.42
N PRO A 591 13.76 54.24 -18.56
CA PRO A 591 14.79 55.27 -18.67
C PRO A 591 15.59 55.08 -19.97
N GLU A 592 15.92 56.18 -20.63
CA GLU A 592 16.78 56.18 -21.81
C GLU A 592 18.21 55.81 -21.40
N LEU A 593 18.84 54.92 -22.19
CA LEU A 593 20.28 54.72 -22.14
C LEU A 593 20.96 55.95 -22.72
N LYS A 594 22.01 56.42 -22.06
CA LYS A 594 22.94 57.39 -22.65
C LYS A 594 24.10 56.62 -23.27
N ASP A 595 24.43 56.97 -24.50
CA ASP A 595 25.68 56.56 -25.12
C ASP A 595 26.84 57.34 -24.47
N GLU A 596 27.88 56.62 -24.05
CA GLU A 596 29.15 57.21 -23.60
C GLU A 596 30.26 56.86 -24.61
N ASP A 597 30.30 57.63 -25.70
CA ASP A 597 31.48 57.79 -26.57
C ASP A 597 32.00 59.22 -26.39
N ASP A 598 33.00 59.42 -25.51
CA ASP A 598 34.08 60.42 -25.68
C ASP A 598 35.16 60.30 -24.58
N TYR A 599 36.36 59.89 -24.99
CA TYR A 599 37.67 59.91 -24.28
C TYR A 599 37.93 58.97 -23.07
#